data_AF-B5VT45-F1
#
_entry.id   AF-B5VT45-F1
#
_cell.length_a   1.000
_cell.length_b   1.000
_cell.length_c   1.000
_cell.angle_alpha   90.00
_cell.angle_beta   90.00
_cell.angle_gamma   90.00
#
_symmetry.space_group_name_H-M   'P 1'
#
loop_
_entity.id
_entity.type
_entity.pdbx_description
1 polymer ?
#
loop_
_entity_poly.entity_id
_entity_poly.type
_entity_poly.pdbx_seq_one_letter_code
_entity_poly.pdbx_strand_id
1 'polypeptide(L)'
;MHNQEEWLDKDKTLVNEEENTCINHSYTKKDTNNYRVGKSGIKDLKKPTNQKEIAIKNRELTKQLTLLRQENNHLQQACKILSENKIIENRKSIEKWRTICEMELSFILNSTLIKINRMGGYKDFLEKEMEAKKRRLEYQIDNGMEDQICEIKESDDFRQLSEVEKQEWESQMNEQLKELEKKKIAELEKLNKVLHDSEGKDFGMAELCTRLKLDYSLIFPQ
;
A
#
# COMPACT_ATOMS: atom_id res chain seq x y z
N MET A 1 4.82 -18.57 26.17
CA MET A 1 4.39 -17.16 26.22
C MET A 1 3.70 -16.85 24.90
N HIS A 2 2.43 -16.48 24.98
CA HIS A 2 1.57 -16.16 23.84
C HIS A 2 1.99 -14.82 23.21
N ASN A 3 2.18 -14.78 21.90
CA ASN A 3 2.03 -13.57 21.10
C ASN A 3 0.89 -13.83 20.11
N GLN A 4 -0.24 -13.15 20.34
CA GLN A 4 -1.35 -13.08 19.39
C GLN A 4 -1.02 -11.99 18.36
N GLU A 5 -1.04 -12.36 17.08
CA GLU A 5 -0.99 -11.44 15.97
C GLU A 5 -2.33 -10.70 15.82
N GLU A 6 -2.23 -9.39 15.82
CA GLU A 6 -3.30 -8.41 15.68
C GLU A 6 -3.56 -8.18 14.19
N TRP A 7 -4.56 -8.87 13.63
CA TRP A 7 -5.05 -8.60 12.28
C TRP A 7 -5.97 -7.38 12.30
N LEU A 8 -5.39 -6.22 12.00
CA LEU A 8 -6.11 -4.99 11.66
C LEU A 8 -6.54 -5.05 10.19
N ASP A 9 -7.79 -5.45 9.95
CA ASP A 9 -8.43 -5.28 8.65
C ASP A 9 -9.10 -3.89 8.63
N LYS A 10 -8.32 -2.89 8.22
CA LYS A 10 -8.84 -1.61 7.73
C LYS A 10 -9.13 -1.82 6.24
N ASP A 11 -10.39 -2.05 5.93
CA ASP A 11 -11.09 -1.48 4.76
C ASP A 11 -12.40 -2.22 4.52
N LYS A 12 -13.51 -1.61 4.97
CA LYS A 12 -14.81 -1.67 4.31
C LYS A 12 -15.77 -0.71 5.01
N THR A 13 -16.10 0.38 4.34
CA THR A 13 -17.47 0.89 4.36
C THR A 13 -17.73 1.58 3.04
N LEU A 14 -18.20 0.78 2.08
CA LEU A 14 -19.03 1.31 1.00
C LEU A 14 -20.35 1.73 1.64
N VAL A 15 -20.65 3.02 1.49
CA VAL A 15 -21.90 3.66 1.88
C VAL A 15 -23.04 3.01 1.09
N ASN A 16 -24.05 2.49 1.80
CA ASN A 16 -25.37 2.30 1.22
C ASN A 16 -26.28 3.38 1.80
N GLU A 17 -26.67 4.31 0.94
CA GLU A 17 -27.80 5.21 1.15
C GLU A 17 -29.12 4.43 0.97
N GLU A 18 -30.15 4.92 1.67
CA GLU A 18 -31.58 4.53 1.55
C GLU A 18 -31.92 3.19 2.24
N GLU A 19 -32.75 3.13 3.29
CA GLU A 19 -34.10 3.68 3.42
C GLU A 19 -34.43 4.11 4.86
N ASN A 20 -35.03 5.30 4.94
CA ASN A 20 -35.70 5.86 6.11
C ASN A 20 -37.03 5.13 6.36
N THR A 21 -37.21 4.53 7.55
CA THR A 21 -38.55 4.35 8.12
C THR A 21 -38.56 4.54 9.64
N CYS A 22 -38.93 5.78 9.98
CA CYS A 22 -39.75 6.27 11.08
C CYS A 22 -40.13 5.33 12.25
N ILE A 23 -39.64 5.77 13.41
CA ILE A 23 -40.13 5.57 14.78
C ILE A 23 -41.66 5.68 14.86
N ASN A 24 -42.31 4.70 15.49
CA ASN A 24 -43.63 4.89 16.10
C ASN A 24 -43.62 4.47 17.57
N HIS A 25 -43.61 5.50 18.42
CA HIS A 25 -43.97 5.47 19.82
C HIS A 25 -45.47 5.17 19.94
N SER A 26 -45.84 4.10 20.65
CA SER A 26 -47.19 3.95 21.18
C SER A 26 -47.16 3.65 22.67
N TYR A 27 -47.65 4.66 23.40
CA TYR A 27 -47.98 4.68 24.81
C TYR A 27 -48.81 3.48 25.28
N THR A 28 -48.41 2.86 26.38
CA THR A 28 -49.35 2.11 27.25
C THR A 28 -49.37 2.74 28.63
N LYS A 29 -50.61 3.06 29.03
CA LYS A 29 -51.00 3.82 30.21
C LYS A 29 -50.69 3.08 31.52
N LYS A 30 -50.51 3.92 32.55
CA LYS A 30 -50.51 3.63 33.98
C LYS A 30 -51.73 2.81 34.39
N ASP A 31 -51.51 1.81 35.23
CA ASP A 31 -52.45 1.46 36.29
C ASP A 31 -51.74 1.47 37.64
N THR A 32 -52.30 2.27 38.53
CA THR A 32 -52.00 2.41 39.95
C THR A 32 -52.47 1.18 40.70
N ASN A 33 -51.62 0.57 41.53
CA ASN A 33 -52.13 0.02 42.77
C ASN A 33 -51.12 0.11 43.92
N ASN A 34 -51.56 0.76 44.99
CA ASN A 34 -50.87 0.98 46.25
C ASN A 34 -51.07 -0.23 47.16
N TYR A 35 -50.00 -0.91 47.55
CA TYR A 35 -49.95 -1.57 48.86
C TYR A 35 -48.57 -1.40 49.48
N ARG A 36 -48.50 -0.49 50.46
CA ARG A 36 -47.42 -0.44 51.46
C ARG A 36 -47.57 -1.65 52.36
N VAL A 37 -46.56 -2.52 52.41
CA VAL A 37 -46.37 -3.48 53.50
C VAL A 37 -44.92 -3.44 53.96
N GLY A 38 -44.75 -3.04 55.22
CA GLY A 38 -43.76 -3.53 56.19
C GLY A 38 -42.28 -3.63 55.78
N LYS A 39 -41.46 -2.74 56.36
CA LYS A 39 -40.07 -3.10 56.70
C LYS A 39 -40.08 -4.13 57.82
N SER A 40 -39.65 -5.36 57.55
CA SER A 40 -39.02 -6.22 58.56
C SER A 40 -37.97 -7.09 57.90
N GLY A 41 -36.80 -7.16 58.53
CA GLY A 41 -35.61 -7.78 57.97
C GLY A 41 -35.72 -9.30 57.85
N ILE A 42 -35.23 -9.82 56.74
CA ILE A 42 -34.57 -11.13 56.68
C ILE A 42 -33.26 -10.89 55.94
N LYS A 43 -32.19 -10.76 56.72
CA LYS A 43 -30.84 -11.12 56.27
C LYS A 43 -30.87 -12.61 55.91
N ASP A 44 -30.07 -12.97 54.92
CA ASP A 44 -29.73 -14.33 54.51
C ASP A 44 -30.70 -15.06 53.55
N LEU A 45 -30.56 -14.73 52.26
CA LEU A 45 -30.49 -15.78 51.23
C LEU A 45 -29.28 -15.53 50.33
N LYS A 46 -28.18 -16.21 50.66
CA LYS A 46 -27.00 -16.46 49.83
C LYS A 46 -27.40 -16.83 48.39
N LYS A 47 -27.40 -15.91 47.42
CA LYS A 47 -27.30 -16.21 45.96
C LYS A 47 -26.57 -15.17 45.06
N PRO A 48 -25.57 -14.37 45.50
CA PRO A 48 -24.83 -13.52 44.56
C PRO A 48 -23.84 -14.31 43.68
N THR A 49 -23.44 -15.50 44.11
CA THR A 49 -22.46 -16.35 43.39
C THR A 49 -23.07 -16.96 42.12
N ASN A 50 -24.33 -17.37 42.18
CA ASN A 50 -24.99 -18.07 41.08
C ASN A 50 -25.31 -17.11 39.91
N GLN A 51 -25.70 -15.86 40.18
CA GLN A 51 -25.98 -14.88 39.13
C GLN A 51 -24.74 -14.44 38.36
N LYS A 52 -23.61 -14.24 39.04
CA LYS A 52 -22.34 -13.91 38.38
C LYS A 52 -21.83 -15.08 37.55
N GLU A 53 -21.94 -16.30 38.08
CA GLU A 53 -21.54 -17.51 37.36
C GLU A 53 -22.43 -17.78 36.14
N ILE A 54 -23.75 -17.54 36.26
CA ILE A 54 -24.70 -17.58 35.14
C ILE A 54 -24.35 -16.51 34.09
N ALA A 55 -24.01 -15.29 34.50
CA ALA A 55 -23.62 -14.23 33.57
C ALA A 55 -22.33 -14.56 32.81
N ILE A 56 -21.34 -15.15 33.49
CA ILE A 56 -20.11 -15.63 32.86
C ILE A 56 -20.40 -16.76 31.86
N LYS A 57 -21.22 -17.75 32.26
CA LYS A 57 -21.64 -18.85 31.38
C LYS A 57 -22.43 -18.34 30.17
N ASN A 58 -23.34 -17.39 30.35
CA ASN A 58 -24.08 -16.78 29.24
C ASN A 58 -23.18 -16.01 28.29
N ARG A 59 -22.20 -15.26 28.80
CA ARG A 59 -21.21 -14.57 27.96
C ARG A 59 -20.38 -15.57 27.16
N GLU A 60 -19.98 -16.67 27.79
CA GLU A 60 -19.21 -17.72 27.14
C GLU A 60 -20.02 -18.45 26.05
N LEU A 61 -21.26 -18.83 26.37
CA LEU A 61 -22.18 -19.43 25.39
C LEU A 61 -22.49 -18.48 24.23
N THR A 62 -22.62 -17.18 24.50
CA THR A 62 -22.86 -16.18 23.44
C THR A 62 -21.65 -16.07 22.51
N LYS A 63 -20.43 -16.11 23.05
CA LYS A 63 -19.20 -16.14 22.23
C LYS A 63 -19.16 -17.40 21.37
N GLN A 64 -19.38 -18.57 21.97
CA GLN A 64 -19.41 -19.84 21.24
C GLN A 64 -20.46 -19.84 20.14
N LEU A 65 -21.65 -19.31 20.41
CA LEU A 65 -22.73 -19.21 19.44
C LEU A 65 -22.39 -18.24 18.29
N THR A 66 -21.66 -17.16 18.58
CA THR A 66 -21.17 -16.22 17.57
C THR A 66 -20.14 -16.89 16.67
N LEU A 67 -19.17 -17.60 17.26
CA LEU A 67 -18.14 -18.35 16.52
C LEU A 67 -18.78 -19.43 15.64
N LEU A 68 -19.71 -20.22 16.18
CA LEU A 68 -20.42 -21.25 15.41
C LEU A 68 -21.27 -20.66 14.27
N ARG A 69 -21.87 -19.48 14.46
CA ARG A 69 -22.59 -18.78 13.38
C ARG A 69 -21.63 -18.31 12.29
N GLN A 70 -20.46 -17.76 12.66
CA GLN A 70 -19.44 -17.37 11.69
C GLN A 70 -18.94 -18.58 10.91
N GLU A 71 -18.63 -19.68 11.59
CA GLU A 71 -18.20 -20.92 10.97
C GLU A 71 -19.27 -21.48 10.02
N ASN A 72 -20.53 -21.51 10.44
CA ASN A 72 -21.63 -21.96 9.58
C ASN A 72 -21.77 -21.06 8.34
N ASN A 73 -21.68 -19.74 8.50
CA ASN A 73 -21.70 -18.81 7.37
C ASN A 73 -20.51 -19.04 6.41
N HIS A 74 -19.30 -19.26 6.93
CA HIS A 74 -18.13 -19.57 6.11
C HIS A 74 -18.32 -20.89 5.36
N LEU A 75 -18.85 -21.93 6.01
CA LEU A 75 -19.13 -23.22 5.39
C LEU A 75 -20.20 -23.10 4.29
N GLN A 76 -21.28 -22.34 4.54
CA GLN A 76 -22.30 -22.09 3.52
C GLN A 76 -21.73 -21.36 2.30
N GLN A 77 -20.87 -20.36 2.51
CA GLN A 77 -20.19 -19.67 1.43
C GLN A 77 -19.24 -20.59 0.66
N ALA A 78 -18.46 -21.43 1.36
CA ALA A 78 -17.57 -22.41 0.75
C ALA A 78 -18.37 -23.42 -0.10
N CYS A 79 -19.48 -23.95 0.41
CA CYS A 79 -20.36 -24.84 -0.33
C CYS A 79 -20.92 -24.18 -1.60
N LYS A 80 -21.31 -22.90 -1.52
CA LYS A 80 -21.79 -22.13 -2.68
C LYS A 80 -20.69 -21.93 -3.72
N ILE A 81 -19.49 -21.58 -3.29
CA ILE A 81 -18.34 -21.38 -4.19
C ILE A 81 -17.97 -22.69 -4.89
N LEU A 82 -18.00 -23.83 -4.17
CA LEU A 82 -17.70 -25.15 -4.71
C LEU A 82 -18.77 -25.68 -5.66
N SER A 83 -20.04 -25.33 -5.44
CA SER A 83 -21.13 -25.75 -6.33
C SER A 83 -21.20 -24.93 -7.63
N GLU A 84 -20.57 -23.75 -7.66
CA GLU A 84 -20.49 -22.92 -8.85
C GLU A 84 -19.33 -23.36 -9.77
N ASN A 85 -19.64 -23.68 -11.03
CA ASN A 85 -18.63 -23.95 -12.07
C ASN A 85 -17.71 -22.75 -12.38
N LYS A 86 -17.96 -21.58 -11.78
CA LYS A 86 -17.20 -20.35 -11.96
C LYS A 86 -15.70 -20.51 -11.67
N ILE A 87 -15.30 -21.39 -10.74
CA ILE A 87 -13.88 -21.64 -10.48
C ILE A 87 -13.19 -22.18 -11.74
N ILE A 88 -13.83 -23.12 -12.42
CA ILE A 88 -13.29 -23.74 -13.65
C ILE A 88 -13.28 -22.70 -14.78
N GLU A 89 -14.35 -21.93 -14.94
CA GLU A 89 -14.45 -20.88 -15.95
C GLU A 89 -13.43 -19.76 -15.73
N ASN A 90 -13.24 -19.33 -14.48
CA ASN A 90 -12.23 -18.36 -14.11
C ASN A 90 -10.82 -18.90 -14.40
N ARG A 91 -10.54 -20.16 -14.07
CA ARG A 91 -9.25 -20.78 -14.39
C ARG A 91 -8.99 -20.84 -15.90
N LYS A 92 -10.00 -21.20 -16.70
CA LYS A 92 -9.91 -21.15 -18.18
C LYS A 92 -9.67 -19.74 -18.69
N SER A 93 -10.33 -18.75 -18.09
CA SER A 93 -10.16 -17.34 -18.47
C SER A 93 -8.77 -16.84 -18.13
N ILE A 94 -8.25 -17.16 -16.95
CA ILE A 94 -6.87 -16.86 -16.54
C ILE A 94 -5.89 -17.44 -17.55
N GLU A 95 -6.04 -18.72 -17.91
CA GLU A 95 -5.15 -19.37 -18.87
C GLU A 95 -5.20 -18.70 -20.24
N LYS A 96 -6.40 -18.39 -20.74
CA LYS A 96 -6.57 -17.68 -22.01
C LYS A 96 -5.88 -16.33 -22.00
N TRP A 97 -6.04 -15.56 -20.92
CA TRP A 97 -5.41 -14.25 -20.80
C TRP A 97 -3.89 -14.36 -20.67
N ARG A 98 -3.38 -15.36 -19.95
CA ARG A 98 -1.94 -15.66 -19.92
C ARG A 98 -1.41 -15.91 -21.32
N THR A 99 -2.01 -16.82 -22.09
CA THR A 99 -1.57 -17.10 -23.46
C THR A 99 -1.55 -15.85 -24.33
N ILE A 100 -2.57 -15.00 -24.24
CA ILE A 100 -2.60 -13.71 -24.98
C ILE A 100 -1.42 -12.84 -24.57
N CYS A 101 -1.21 -12.66 -23.26
CA CYS A 101 -0.10 -11.86 -22.75
C CYS A 101 1.27 -12.42 -23.18
N GLU A 102 1.46 -13.74 -23.14
CA GLU A 102 2.70 -14.38 -23.59
C GLU A 102 2.98 -14.09 -25.07
N MET A 103 1.96 -14.19 -25.92
CA MET A 103 2.06 -13.89 -27.35
C MET A 103 2.40 -12.41 -27.61
N GLU A 104 1.68 -11.50 -26.95
CA GLU A 104 1.91 -10.06 -27.08
C GLU A 104 3.30 -9.67 -26.57
N LEU A 105 3.72 -10.19 -25.43
CA LEU A 105 5.05 -9.95 -24.88
C LEU A 105 6.14 -10.52 -25.78
N SER A 106 5.93 -11.69 -26.39
CA SER A 106 6.87 -12.26 -27.37
C SER A 106 7.01 -11.35 -28.60
N PHE A 107 5.90 -10.81 -29.10
CA PHE A 107 5.92 -9.85 -30.19
C PHE A 107 6.67 -8.56 -29.81
N ILE A 108 6.36 -7.98 -28.65
CA ILE A 108 7.03 -6.78 -28.15
C ILE A 108 8.52 -7.03 -27.95
N LEU A 109 8.89 -8.17 -27.36
CA LEU A 109 10.28 -8.56 -27.13
C LEU A 109 11.04 -8.62 -28.46
N ASN A 110 10.51 -9.31 -29.45
CA ASN A 110 11.14 -9.41 -30.78
C ASN A 110 11.33 -8.03 -31.41
N SER A 111 10.29 -7.18 -31.36
CA SER A 111 10.38 -5.81 -31.88
C SER A 111 11.42 -4.96 -31.15
N THR A 112 11.58 -5.20 -29.85
CA THR A 112 12.53 -4.48 -28.98
C THR A 112 13.95 -4.96 -29.22
N LEU A 113 14.17 -6.27 -29.32
CA LEU A 113 15.45 -6.88 -29.66
C LEU A 113 15.97 -6.39 -31.01
N ILE A 114 15.10 -6.23 -32.02
CA ILE A 114 15.50 -5.64 -33.31
C ILE A 114 16.04 -4.22 -33.12
N LYS A 115 15.38 -3.39 -32.29
CA LYS A 115 15.84 -2.02 -32.02
C LYS A 115 17.16 -2.03 -31.24
N ILE A 116 17.28 -2.87 -30.23
CA ILE A 116 18.50 -3.04 -29.42
C ILE A 116 19.66 -3.48 -30.29
N ASN A 117 19.47 -4.48 -31.14
CA ASN A 117 20.51 -4.97 -32.06
C ASN A 117 20.94 -3.91 -33.06
N ARG A 118 20.01 -3.09 -33.58
CA ARG A 118 20.34 -1.92 -34.42
C ARG A 118 21.15 -0.85 -33.68
N MET A 119 21.04 -0.79 -32.35
CA MET A 119 21.80 0.14 -31.51
C MET A 119 23.18 -0.36 -31.11
N GLY A 120 23.55 -1.60 -31.48
CA GLY A 120 24.83 -2.24 -31.14
C GLY A 120 24.73 -3.37 -30.09
N GLY A 121 23.51 -3.72 -29.67
CA GLY A 121 23.25 -4.76 -28.68
C GLY A 121 22.80 -4.19 -27.33
N TYR A 122 22.63 -5.07 -26.35
CA TYR A 122 22.04 -4.69 -25.06
C TYR A 122 22.93 -3.76 -24.25
N LYS A 123 24.25 -3.97 -24.27
CA LYS A 123 25.22 -3.09 -23.60
C LYS A 123 25.13 -1.66 -24.12
N ASP A 124 25.20 -1.46 -25.44
CA ASP A 124 25.11 -0.14 -26.08
C ASP A 124 23.76 0.54 -25.83
N PHE A 125 22.68 -0.24 -25.78
CA PHE A 125 21.37 0.27 -25.41
C PHE A 125 21.35 0.81 -23.97
N LEU A 126 21.91 0.05 -23.02
CA LEU A 126 22.03 0.50 -21.64
C LEU A 126 22.93 1.72 -21.53
N GLU A 127 24.12 1.72 -22.12
CA GLU A 127 25.03 2.88 -22.11
C GLU A 127 24.34 4.16 -22.59
N LYS A 128 23.57 4.09 -23.68
CA LYS A 128 22.78 5.23 -24.19
C LYS A 128 21.68 5.66 -23.23
N GLU A 129 20.98 4.73 -22.59
CA GLU A 129 19.96 5.03 -21.58
C GLU A 129 20.58 5.74 -20.37
N MET A 130 21.75 5.29 -19.94
CA MET A 130 22.46 5.82 -18.79
C MET A 130 23.05 7.21 -19.08
N GLU A 131 23.60 7.40 -20.26
CA GLU A 131 24.09 8.69 -20.74
C GLU A 131 22.95 9.71 -20.84
N ALA A 132 21.76 9.28 -21.27
CA ALA A 132 20.57 10.14 -21.28
C ALA A 132 20.12 10.52 -19.85
N LYS A 133 20.17 9.57 -18.90
CA LYS A 133 19.89 9.85 -17.48
C LYS A 133 20.90 10.79 -16.87
N LYS A 134 22.19 10.58 -17.14
CA LYS A 134 23.29 11.46 -16.71
C LYS A 134 23.08 12.89 -17.21
N ARG A 135 22.82 13.08 -18.51
CA ARG A 135 22.52 14.39 -19.08
C ARG A 135 21.30 15.06 -18.45
N ARG A 136 20.27 14.28 -18.12
CA ARG A 136 19.09 14.80 -17.42
C ARG A 136 19.42 15.26 -15.99
N LEU A 137 20.26 14.51 -15.27
CA LEU A 137 20.70 14.88 -13.92
C LEU A 137 21.58 16.12 -13.93
N GLU A 138 22.50 16.21 -14.88
CA GLU A 138 23.33 17.40 -15.10
C GLU A 138 22.43 18.61 -15.37
N TYR A 139 21.49 18.51 -16.30
CA TYR A 139 20.55 19.59 -16.59
C TYR A 139 19.70 19.99 -15.37
N GLN A 140 19.27 19.04 -14.52
CA GLN A 140 18.49 19.37 -13.32
C GLN A 140 19.29 20.15 -12.27
N ILE A 141 20.60 19.93 -12.21
CA ILE A 141 21.50 20.61 -11.27
C ILE A 141 21.94 21.95 -11.82
N ASP A 142 22.25 22.00 -13.13
CA ASP A 142 22.68 23.19 -13.85
C ASP A 142 21.52 24.17 -14.11
N ASN A 143 20.27 23.80 -13.79
CA ASN A 143 19.05 24.61 -14.02
C ASN A 143 18.90 25.80 -13.06
N GLY A 144 19.97 26.57 -12.89
CA GLY A 144 19.90 27.92 -12.37
C GLY A 144 19.98 28.01 -10.85
N MET A 145 20.46 26.98 -10.13
CA MET A 145 20.85 27.22 -8.73
C MET A 145 22.04 28.17 -8.62
N GLU A 146 23.05 28.02 -9.48
CA GLU A 146 24.17 28.96 -9.53
C GLU A 146 23.69 30.36 -9.92
N ASP A 147 22.78 30.44 -10.90
CA ASP A 147 22.16 31.70 -11.32
C ASP A 147 21.32 32.33 -10.19
N GLN A 148 20.52 31.54 -9.45
CA GLN A 148 19.75 32.00 -8.29
C GLN A 148 20.65 32.48 -7.16
N ILE A 149 21.77 31.78 -6.91
CA ILE A 149 22.77 32.20 -5.91
C ILE A 149 23.38 33.55 -6.31
N CYS A 150 23.72 33.73 -7.59
CA CYS A 150 24.22 35.00 -8.11
C CYS A 150 23.17 36.12 -7.99
N GLU A 151 21.91 35.87 -8.39
CA GLU A 151 20.80 36.83 -8.28
C GLU A 151 20.57 37.28 -6.83
N ILE A 152 20.56 36.34 -5.88
CA ILE A 152 20.39 36.65 -4.46
C ILE A 152 21.59 37.45 -3.94
N LYS A 153 22.83 37.11 -4.32
CA LYS A 153 24.01 37.88 -3.94
C LYS A 153 23.98 39.31 -4.49
N GLU A 154 23.38 39.52 -5.65
CA GLU A 154 23.22 40.84 -6.26
C GLU A 154 22.06 41.65 -5.66
N SER A 155 21.11 41.00 -4.98
CA SER A 155 19.94 41.65 -4.37
C SER A 155 20.30 42.67 -3.30
N ASP A 156 19.48 43.72 -3.21
CA ASP A 156 19.64 44.76 -2.18
C ASP A 156 19.42 44.23 -0.77
N ASP A 157 18.56 43.22 -0.61
CA ASP A 157 18.30 42.56 0.68
C ASP A 157 19.55 41.85 1.20
N PHE A 158 20.25 41.10 0.33
CA PHE A 158 21.52 40.46 0.71
C PHE A 158 22.61 41.48 1.04
N ARG A 159 22.65 42.62 0.33
CA ARG A 159 23.63 43.69 0.60
C ARG A 159 23.45 44.33 1.97
N GLN A 160 22.21 44.44 2.45
CA GLN A 160 21.84 45.00 3.75
C GLN A 160 22.12 44.07 4.93
N LEU A 161 22.33 42.78 4.69
CA LEU A 161 22.73 41.82 5.73
C LEU A 161 24.08 42.21 6.35
N SER A 162 24.20 41.92 7.65
CA SER A 162 25.48 42.00 8.35
C SER A 162 26.48 40.99 7.80
N GLU A 163 27.77 41.21 8.05
CA GLU A 163 28.82 40.31 7.58
C GLU A 163 28.65 38.88 8.11
N VAL A 164 28.17 38.74 9.36
CA VAL A 164 27.90 37.45 9.99
C VAL A 164 26.75 36.72 9.28
N GLU A 165 25.67 37.43 8.94
CA GLU A 165 24.52 36.85 8.24
C GLU A 165 24.85 36.46 6.80
N LYS A 166 25.68 37.25 6.11
CA LYS A 166 26.19 36.91 4.77
C LYS A 166 27.00 35.63 4.81
N GLN A 167 27.91 35.52 5.78
CA GLN A 167 28.76 34.35 5.94
C GLN A 167 27.95 33.08 6.27
N GLU A 168 26.91 33.22 7.10
CA GLU A 168 26.01 32.11 7.43
C GLU A 168 25.19 31.66 6.21
N TRP A 169 24.63 32.60 5.45
CA TRP A 169 23.89 32.30 4.21
C TRP A 169 24.79 31.62 3.16
N GLU A 170 26.00 32.13 2.95
CA GLU A 170 26.96 31.51 2.02
C GLU A 170 27.34 30.10 2.47
N SER A 171 27.50 29.88 3.78
CA SER A 171 27.75 28.54 4.33
C SER A 171 26.58 27.60 4.04
N GLN A 172 25.34 28.04 4.25
CA GLN A 172 24.13 27.25 3.97
C GLN A 172 24.00 26.89 2.49
N MET A 173 24.19 27.85 1.59
CA MET A 173 24.14 27.59 0.14
C MET A 173 25.24 26.64 -0.33
N ASN A 174 26.46 26.82 0.20
CA ASN A 174 27.58 25.93 -0.12
C ASN A 174 27.35 24.51 0.42
N GLU A 175 26.66 24.36 1.56
CA GLU A 175 26.26 23.05 2.08
C GLU A 175 25.18 22.39 1.19
N GLN A 176 24.20 23.16 0.72
CA GLN A 176 23.18 22.67 -0.23
C GLN A 176 23.78 22.22 -1.57
N LEU A 177 24.72 22.99 -2.12
CA LEU A 177 25.48 22.61 -3.31
C LEU A 177 26.24 21.31 -3.11
N LYS A 178 26.97 21.18 -1.99
CA LYS A 178 27.69 19.95 -1.64
C LYS A 178 26.76 18.76 -1.50
N GLU A 179 25.58 18.94 -0.92
CA GLU A 179 24.60 17.86 -0.77
C GLU A 179 24.02 17.40 -2.12
N LEU A 180 23.79 18.35 -3.04
CA LEU A 180 23.35 18.02 -4.39
C LEU A 180 24.44 17.34 -5.22
N GLU A 181 25.70 17.79 -5.11
CA GLU A 181 26.86 17.13 -5.69
C GLU A 181 27.00 15.68 -5.17
N LYS A 182 26.85 15.47 -3.85
CA LYS A 182 26.86 14.11 -3.26
C LYS A 182 25.75 13.23 -3.82
N LYS A 183 24.53 13.77 -3.95
CA LYS A 183 23.40 13.04 -4.54
C LYS A 183 23.67 12.67 -5.99
N LYS A 184 24.24 13.59 -6.78
CA LYS A 184 24.67 13.33 -8.16
C LYS A 184 25.68 12.19 -8.23
N ILE A 185 26.73 12.24 -7.42
CA ILE A 185 27.76 11.20 -7.36
C ILE A 185 27.13 9.85 -6.99
N ALA A 186 26.28 9.83 -5.96
CA ALA A 186 25.60 8.62 -5.53
C ALA A 186 24.67 8.03 -6.59
N GLU A 187 23.95 8.86 -7.35
CA GLU A 187 23.13 8.40 -8.47
C GLU A 187 23.96 7.90 -9.64
N LEU A 188 25.05 8.59 -10.00
CA LEU A 188 25.98 8.14 -11.03
C LEU A 188 26.65 6.82 -10.65
N GLU A 189 27.00 6.60 -9.38
CA GLU A 189 27.52 5.33 -8.90
C GLU A 189 26.48 4.21 -8.99
N LYS A 190 25.21 4.47 -8.61
CA LYS A 190 24.13 3.50 -8.79
C LYS A 190 23.97 3.14 -10.26
N LEU A 191 24.04 4.14 -11.14
CA LEU A 191 23.96 3.94 -12.58
C LEU A 191 25.13 3.07 -13.08
N ASN A 192 26.36 3.36 -12.68
CA ASN A 192 27.53 2.56 -13.06
C ASN A 192 27.45 1.10 -12.55
N LYS A 193 26.90 0.88 -11.34
CA LYS A 193 26.67 -0.47 -10.81
C LYS A 193 25.71 -1.26 -11.69
N VAL A 194 24.60 -0.66 -12.13
CA VAL A 194 23.65 -1.31 -13.03
C VAL A 194 24.33 -1.72 -14.34
N LEU A 195 25.21 -0.88 -14.90
CA LEU A 195 25.97 -1.22 -16.10
C LEU A 195 26.89 -2.42 -15.86
N HIS A 196 27.65 -2.40 -14.76
CA HIS A 196 28.55 -3.49 -14.41
C HIS A 196 27.80 -4.80 -14.15
N ASP A 197 26.67 -4.75 -13.44
CA ASP A 197 25.83 -5.92 -13.15
C ASP A 197 25.15 -6.47 -14.41
N SER A 198 25.05 -5.66 -15.46
CA SER A 198 24.47 -6.05 -16.75
C SER A 198 25.48 -6.63 -17.74
N GLU A 199 26.77 -6.62 -17.43
CA GLU A 199 27.77 -7.17 -18.32
C GLU A 199 27.56 -8.68 -18.54
N GLY A 200 27.54 -9.09 -19.82
CA GLY A 200 27.29 -10.47 -20.21
C GLY A 200 25.84 -10.94 -20.05
N LYS A 201 24.91 -10.06 -19.67
CA LYS A 201 23.47 -10.36 -19.70
C LYS A 201 22.87 -9.92 -21.03
N ASP A 202 21.82 -10.61 -21.45
CA ASP A 202 21.02 -10.24 -22.62
C ASP A 202 19.67 -9.64 -22.19
N PHE A 203 19.07 -8.87 -23.10
CA PHE A 203 17.72 -8.34 -22.90
C PHE A 203 16.69 -9.47 -23.02
N GLY A 204 16.18 -9.95 -21.88
CA GLY A 204 15.23 -11.06 -21.81
C GLY A 204 13.79 -10.65 -21.54
N MET A 205 12.90 -11.64 -21.52
CA MET A 205 11.47 -11.46 -21.21
C MET A 205 11.24 -10.88 -19.81
N ALA A 206 12.00 -11.34 -18.81
CA ALA A 206 11.91 -10.83 -17.45
C ALA A 206 12.27 -9.34 -17.34
N GLU A 207 13.30 -8.90 -18.08
CA GLU A 207 13.68 -7.49 -18.18
C GLU A 207 12.60 -6.67 -18.87
N LEU A 208 12.00 -7.18 -19.95
CA LEU A 208 10.87 -6.54 -20.62
C LEU A 208 9.68 -6.36 -19.68
N CYS A 209 9.27 -7.41 -18.95
CA CYS A 209 8.18 -7.34 -17.97
C CYS A 209 8.48 -6.30 -16.87
N THR A 210 9.72 -6.26 -16.37
CA THR A 210 10.15 -5.28 -15.37
C THR A 210 10.00 -3.84 -15.89
N ARG A 211 10.42 -3.59 -17.14
CA ARG A 211 10.29 -2.26 -17.77
C ARG A 211 8.84 -1.86 -18.03
N LEU A 212 7.97 -2.82 -18.34
CA LEU A 212 6.53 -2.61 -18.52
C LEU A 212 5.76 -2.59 -17.18
N LYS A 213 6.42 -2.82 -16.05
CA LYS A 213 5.82 -2.93 -14.70
C LYS A 213 4.76 -4.04 -14.61
N LEU A 214 5.05 -5.18 -15.24
CA LEU A 214 4.23 -6.38 -15.21
C LEU A 214 4.82 -7.42 -14.26
N ASP A 215 3.94 -8.15 -13.57
CA ASP A 215 4.35 -9.30 -12.78
C ASP A 215 4.65 -10.49 -13.70
N TYR A 216 5.95 -10.82 -13.80
CA TYR A 216 6.41 -11.94 -14.61
C TYR A 216 5.79 -13.27 -14.17
N SER A 217 5.65 -13.50 -12.86
CA SER A 217 5.15 -14.76 -12.30
C SER A 217 3.65 -14.97 -12.53
N LEU A 218 2.90 -13.88 -12.71
CA LEU A 218 1.49 -13.93 -13.01
C LEU A 218 1.23 -14.46 -14.43
N ILE A 219 2.13 -14.12 -15.37
CA ILE A 219 2.03 -14.47 -16.79
C ILE A 219 2.72 -15.81 -17.06
N PHE A 220 3.95 -15.99 -16.55
CA PHE A 220 4.77 -17.19 -16.71
C PHE A 220 4.92 -17.92 -15.36
N PRO A 221 3.89 -18.66 -14.91
CA PRO A 221 3.98 -19.48 -13.71
C PRO A 221 4.98 -20.62 -13.93
N GLN A 222 5.78 -20.95 -12.89
CA GLN A 222 6.72 -22.08 -12.89
C GLN A 222 5.99 -23.43 -12.85
#